data_AF-A0A0Q9SYW0-F1
#
_entry.id   AF-A0A0Q9SYW0-F1
#
_cell.length_a   1.000
_cell.length_b   1.000
_cell.length_c   1.000
_cell.angle_alpha   90.00
_cell.angle_beta   90.00
_cell.angle_gamma   90.00
#
_symmetry.space_group_name_H-M   'P 1'
#
loop_
_entity.id
_entity.type
_entity.pdbx_description
1 polymer ?
#
loop_
_entity_poly.entity_id
_entity_poly.type
_entity_poly.pdbx_seq_one_letter_code
_entity_poly.pdbx_strand_id
1 'polypeptide(L)'
;MWAPDDEDQTVRQYRFLLRTAPLDALEAGHVEALEPMWRSRRSVVLRAVQEGLVAGARLDPDDVRRLAHLIVLGERRRPGDFLAACPRAVLTPLAGAVILSEAMFGRFGGYAAWDGAEPDLKDETEWADGGFGEHWHDVLTSHVSYRTATGGPSSPDAAFGGV
;
A
#
# COMPACT_ATOMS: atom_id res chain seq x y z
N MET A 1 -22.53 7.92 -19.14
CA MET A 1 -22.56 9.30 -18.60
C MET A 1 -22.78 9.17 -17.11
N TRP A 2 -21.73 9.30 -16.30
CA TRP A 2 -21.84 9.26 -14.83
C TRP A 2 -22.48 10.55 -14.35
N ALA A 3 -23.62 10.47 -13.66
CA ALA A 3 -24.25 11.61 -13.00
C ALA A 3 -23.79 11.63 -11.53
N PRO A 4 -23.25 12.75 -11.02
CA PRO A 4 -22.84 12.86 -9.62
C PRO A 4 -24.00 12.71 -8.61
N ASP A 5 -25.25 12.72 -9.06
CA ASP A 5 -26.48 12.61 -8.24
C ASP A 5 -26.80 11.18 -7.74
N ASP A 6 -26.15 10.12 -8.24
CA ASP A 6 -26.46 8.73 -7.86
C ASP A 6 -25.42 8.13 -6.87
N GLU A 7 -24.34 8.85 -6.56
CA GLU A 7 -23.35 8.38 -5.59
C GLU A 7 -23.88 8.53 -4.16
N ASP A 8 -23.77 7.45 -3.38
CA ASP A 8 -24.08 7.49 -1.96
C ASP A 8 -23.22 8.54 -1.23
N GLN A 9 -23.92 9.48 -0.60
CA GLN A 9 -23.32 10.64 0.07
C GLN A 9 -22.29 10.26 1.14
N THR A 10 -22.49 9.15 1.87
CA THR A 10 -21.54 8.68 2.89
C THR A 10 -20.24 8.21 2.25
N VAL A 11 -20.31 7.49 1.12
CA VAL A 11 -19.09 7.11 0.39
C VAL A 11 -18.38 8.32 -0.20
N ARG A 12 -19.12 9.29 -0.73
CA ARG A 12 -18.51 10.54 -1.23
C ARG A 12 -17.74 11.27 -0.12
N GLN A 13 -18.34 11.40 1.07
CA GLN A 13 -17.68 12.01 2.23
C GLN A 13 -16.45 11.23 2.69
N TYR A 14 -16.51 9.91 2.66
CA TYR A 14 -15.39 9.06 3.04
C TYR A 14 -14.24 9.16 2.04
N ARG A 15 -14.52 9.17 0.73
CA ARG A 15 -13.53 9.42 -0.33
C ARG A 15 -12.83 10.77 -0.12
N PHE A 16 -13.59 11.81 0.21
CA PHE A 16 -12.99 13.11 0.53
C PHE A 16 -11.97 13.02 1.67
N LEU A 17 -12.34 12.35 2.77
CA LEU A 17 -11.45 12.18 3.92
C LEU A 17 -10.21 11.38 3.56
N LEU A 18 -10.34 10.28 2.80
CA LEU A 18 -9.20 9.47 2.34
C LEU A 18 -8.17 10.29 1.54
N ARG A 19 -8.59 11.38 0.90
CA ARG A 19 -7.70 12.24 0.10
C ARG A 19 -7.10 13.40 0.87
N THR A 20 -7.85 13.94 1.84
CA THR A 20 -7.51 15.23 2.46
C THR A 20 -7.06 15.11 3.90
N ALA A 21 -7.47 14.06 4.62
CA ALA A 21 -7.10 13.87 6.02
C ALA A 21 -5.65 13.35 6.15
N PRO A 22 -4.95 13.69 7.26
CA PRO A 22 -3.65 13.10 7.59
C PRO A 22 -3.72 11.58 7.78
N LEU A 23 -2.66 10.85 7.41
CA LEU A 23 -2.62 9.38 7.49
C LEU A 23 -2.86 8.86 8.92
N ASP A 24 -2.21 9.46 9.92
CA ASP A 24 -2.38 9.07 11.33
C ASP A 24 -3.83 9.23 11.81
N ALA A 25 -4.49 10.32 11.42
CA ALA A 25 -5.91 10.54 11.72
C ALA A 25 -6.79 9.50 11.03
N LEU A 26 -6.52 9.18 9.77
CA LEU A 26 -7.25 8.14 9.04
C LEU A 26 -7.09 6.78 9.73
N GLU A 27 -5.87 6.39 10.09
CA GLU A 27 -5.62 5.12 10.78
C GLU A 27 -6.37 5.09 12.12
N ALA A 28 -6.31 6.15 12.92
CA ALA A 28 -7.06 6.27 14.17
C ALA A 28 -8.58 6.15 13.95
N GLY A 29 -9.14 6.85 12.97
CA GLY A 29 -10.57 6.79 12.66
C GLY A 29 -11.02 5.40 12.18
N HIS A 30 -10.18 4.68 11.44
CA HIS A 30 -10.46 3.29 11.07
C HIS A 30 -10.40 2.35 12.28
N VAL A 31 -9.46 2.56 13.20
CA VAL A 31 -9.40 1.77 14.45
C VAL A 31 -10.68 1.99 15.27
N GLU A 32 -11.07 3.25 15.50
CA GLU A 32 -12.31 3.61 16.22
C GLU A 32 -13.57 2.99 15.56
N ALA A 33 -13.61 2.94 14.23
CA ALA A 33 -14.71 2.35 13.49
C ALA A 33 -14.73 0.80 13.52
N LEU A 34 -13.54 0.17 13.49
CA LEU A 34 -13.40 -1.28 13.41
C LEU A 34 -13.49 -1.96 14.78
N GLU A 35 -13.01 -1.35 15.85
CA GLU A 35 -13.05 -1.95 17.21
C GLU A 35 -14.46 -2.41 17.65
N PRO A 36 -15.52 -1.59 17.56
CA PRO A 36 -16.87 -2.00 17.94
C PRO A 36 -17.55 -2.86 16.85
N MET A 37 -16.93 -3.03 15.68
CA MET A 37 -17.53 -3.76 14.57
C MET A 37 -17.52 -5.28 14.85
N TRP A 38 -18.64 -5.94 14.55
CA TRP A 38 -18.72 -7.40 14.64
C TRP A 38 -17.62 -8.08 13.82
N ARG A 39 -17.02 -9.12 14.39
CA ARG A 39 -15.92 -9.89 13.78
C ARG A 39 -16.26 -10.41 12.39
N SER A 40 -17.50 -10.81 12.14
CA SER A 40 -17.95 -11.27 10.82
C SER A 40 -17.85 -10.17 9.75
N ARG A 41 -18.15 -8.92 10.09
CA ARG A 41 -17.96 -7.77 9.18
C ARG A 41 -16.48 -7.42 9.01
N ARG A 42 -15.69 -7.46 10.08
CA ARG A 42 -14.22 -7.29 9.99
C ARG A 42 -13.57 -8.34 9.10
N SER A 43 -14.12 -9.57 9.09
CA SER A 43 -13.67 -10.64 8.18
C SER A 43 -13.93 -10.28 6.71
N VAL A 44 -15.05 -9.62 6.41
CA VAL A 44 -15.34 -9.11 5.06
C VAL A 44 -14.40 -7.95 4.70
N VAL A 45 -14.10 -7.05 5.63
CA VAL A 45 -13.12 -5.97 5.44
C VAL A 45 -11.74 -6.56 5.15
N LEU A 46 -11.29 -7.56 5.93
CA LEU A 46 -10.02 -8.24 5.69
C LEU A 46 -9.96 -8.87 4.30
N ARG A 47 -11.03 -9.53 3.87
CA ARG A 47 -11.12 -10.10 2.52
C ARG A 47 -11.00 -9.02 1.45
N ALA A 48 -11.67 -7.88 1.62
CA ALA A 48 -11.56 -6.75 0.69
C ALA A 48 -10.13 -6.17 0.64
N VAL A 49 -9.41 -6.12 1.76
CA VAL A 49 -7.98 -5.75 1.80
C VAL A 49 -7.14 -6.78 1.04
N GLN A 50 -7.40 -8.08 1.21
CA GLN A 50 -6.67 -9.14 0.55
C GLN A 50 -6.91 -9.17 -0.97
N GLU A 51 -8.14 -8.93 -1.40
CA GLU A 51 -8.54 -8.95 -2.82
C GLU A 51 -8.17 -7.65 -3.53
N GLY A 52 -8.51 -6.49 -2.95
CA GLY A 52 -8.30 -5.18 -3.56
C GLY A 52 -6.87 -4.67 -3.46
N LEU A 53 -6.22 -4.88 -2.31
CA LEU A 53 -4.88 -4.34 -2.04
C LEU A 53 -3.77 -5.40 -2.14
N VAL A 54 -4.12 -6.67 -2.35
CA VAL A 54 -3.19 -7.81 -2.40
C VAL A 54 -2.27 -7.84 -1.17
N ALA A 55 -2.85 -7.54 0.00
CA ALA A 55 -2.13 -7.38 1.26
C ALA A 55 -2.82 -8.15 2.41
N GLY A 56 -2.12 -8.34 3.54
CA GLY A 56 -2.75 -8.88 4.74
C GLY A 56 -3.08 -10.38 4.71
N ALA A 57 -2.42 -11.18 3.86
CA ALA A 57 -2.66 -12.62 3.73
C ALA A 57 -2.50 -13.43 5.04
N ARG A 58 -1.75 -12.90 6.02
CA ARG A 58 -1.50 -13.56 7.32
C ARG A 58 -2.20 -12.88 8.49
N LEU A 59 -3.04 -11.86 8.23
CA LEU A 59 -3.76 -11.16 9.29
C LEU A 59 -4.99 -11.95 9.73
N ASP A 60 -5.35 -11.78 11.00
CA ASP A 60 -6.66 -12.16 11.52
C ASP A 60 -7.62 -10.96 11.46
N PRO A 61 -8.95 -11.17 11.31
CA PRO A 61 -9.94 -10.10 11.42
C PRO A 61 -9.87 -9.27 12.72
N ASP A 62 -9.25 -9.82 13.78
CA ASP A 62 -9.00 -9.13 15.05
C ASP A 62 -7.73 -8.27 15.08
N ASP A 63 -6.89 -8.28 14.03
CA ASP A 63 -5.73 -7.39 13.87
C ASP A 63 -6.13 -5.95 13.46
N VAL A 64 -7.05 -5.33 14.19
CA VAL A 64 -7.73 -4.07 13.83
C VAL A 64 -6.76 -2.95 13.42
N ARG A 65 -5.70 -2.72 14.20
CA ARG A 65 -4.70 -1.68 13.89
C ARG A 65 -3.96 -1.94 12.57
N ARG A 66 -3.64 -3.20 12.28
CA ARG A 66 -2.96 -3.57 11.03
C ARG A 66 -3.90 -3.48 9.84
N LEU A 67 -5.17 -3.86 10.01
CA LEU A 67 -6.20 -3.65 8.99
C LEU A 67 -6.36 -2.16 8.66
N ALA A 68 -6.51 -1.30 9.67
CA ALA A 68 -6.60 0.15 9.49
C ALA A 68 -5.41 0.71 8.71
N HIS A 69 -4.19 0.35 9.12
CA HIS A 69 -2.96 0.74 8.44
C HIS A 69 -2.93 0.31 6.97
N LEU A 70 -3.30 -0.94 6.67
CA LEU A 70 -3.31 -1.44 5.29
C LEU A 70 -4.36 -0.73 4.42
N ILE A 71 -5.55 -0.46 4.94
CA ILE A 71 -6.59 0.26 4.21
C ILE A 71 -6.09 1.66 3.83
N VAL A 72 -5.55 2.39 4.81
CA VAL A 72 -5.07 3.77 4.60
C VAL A 72 -3.90 3.83 3.63
N LEU A 73 -2.92 2.93 3.78
CA LEU A 73 -1.76 2.88 2.88
C LEU A 73 -2.16 2.45 1.47
N GLY A 74 -3.06 1.47 1.36
CA GLY A 74 -3.61 1.00 0.09
C GLY A 74 -4.31 2.11 -0.68
N GLU A 75 -5.25 2.80 -0.02
CA GLU A 75 -5.99 3.94 -0.59
C GLU A 75 -5.10 5.15 -0.90
N ARG A 76 -3.98 5.30 -0.19
CA ARG A 76 -2.98 6.32 -0.53
C ARG A 76 -2.21 5.97 -1.80
N ARG A 77 -1.95 4.69 -2.04
CA ARG A 77 -1.16 4.19 -3.17
C ARG A 77 -1.99 4.05 -4.44
N ARG A 78 -3.15 3.39 -4.33
CA ARG A 78 -4.10 3.17 -5.42
C ARG A 78 -5.49 3.53 -4.91
N PRO A 79 -5.88 4.79 -5.10
CA PRO A 79 -7.13 5.26 -4.54
C PRO A 79 -8.34 4.59 -5.20
N GLY A 80 -9.25 4.06 -4.40
CA GLY A 80 -10.48 3.39 -4.84
C GLY A 80 -10.40 1.86 -4.85
N ASP A 81 -9.23 1.24 -4.79
CA ASP A 81 -9.07 -0.22 -4.88
C ASP A 81 -9.77 -0.95 -3.72
N PHE A 82 -9.64 -0.45 -2.49
CA PHE A 82 -10.34 -1.05 -1.34
C PHE A 82 -11.85 -0.77 -1.41
N LEU A 83 -12.26 0.41 -1.87
CA LEU A 83 -13.67 0.76 -2.03
C LEU A 83 -14.37 -0.14 -3.06
N ALA A 84 -13.69 -0.45 -4.16
CA ALA A 84 -14.21 -1.33 -5.20
C ALA A 84 -14.31 -2.79 -4.73
N ALA A 85 -13.33 -3.26 -3.95
CA ALA A 85 -13.32 -4.62 -3.41
C ALA A 85 -14.28 -4.83 -2.24
N CYS A 86 -14.57 -3.78 -1.45
CA CYS A 86 -15.39 -3.88 -0.26
C CYS A 86 -16.89 -3.88 -0.60
N PRO A 87 -17.66 -4.92 -0.25
CA PRO A 87 -19.10 -4.96 -0.51
C PRO A 87 -19.80 -3.75 0.11
N ARG A 88 -20.72 -3.14 -0.66
CA ARG A 88 -21.40 -1.90 -0.27
C ARG A 88 -22.07 -1.97 1.11
N ALA A 89 -22.65 -3.12 1.44
CA ALA A 89 -23.31 -3.38 2.73
C ALA A 89 -22.36 -3.33 3.95
N VAL A 90 -21.04 -3.48 3.74
CA VAL A 90 -20.01 -3.35 4.79
C VAL A 90 -19.28 -2.01 4.65
N LEU A 91 -19.07 -1.53 3.42
CA LEU A 91 -18.42 -0.25 3.16
C LEU A 91 -19.22 0.95 3.70
N THR A 92 -20.54 1.04 3.49
CA THR A 92 -21.31 2.21 3.99
C THR A 92 -21.25 2.35 5.51
N PRO A 93 -21.48 1.28 6.31
CA PRO A 93 -21.38 1.38 7.76
C PRO A 93 -19.96 1.68 8.25
N LEU A 94 -18.93 1.12 7.61
CA LEU A 94 -17.53 1.44 7.94
C LEU A 94 -17.24 2.91 7.66
N ALA A 95 -17.57 3.39 6.46
CA ALA A 95 -17.40 4.78 6.03
C ALA A 95 -18.12 5.74 6.98
N GLY A 96 -19.38 5.46 7.32
CA GLY A 96 -20.15 6.26 8.28
C GLY A 96 -19.52 6.29 9.67
N ALA A 97 -19.00 5.16 10.14
CA ALA A 97 -18.32 5.09 11.43
C ALA A 97 -16.99 5.86 11.44
N VAL A 98 -16.20 5.81 10.36
CA VAL A 98 -14.98 6.63 10.21
C VAL A 98 -15.34 8.12 10.17
N ILE A 99 -16.35 8.52 9.40
CA ILE A 99 -16.80 9.92 9.31
C ILE A 99 -17.20 10.49 10.66
N LEU A 100 -17.82 9.68 11.52
CA LEU A 100 -18.30 10.07 12.85
C LEU A 100 -17.24 9.89 13.95
N SER A 101 -16.03 9.43 13.61
CA SER A 101 -14.96 9.18 14.58
C SER A 101 -14.40 10.49 15.16
N GLU A 102 -13.84 10.43 16.37
CA GLU A 102 -13.23 11.60 17.01
C GLU A 102 -12.04 12.10 16.18
N ALA A 103 -11.23 11.18 15.63
CA ALA A 103 -10.12 11.51 14.75
C ALA A 103 -10.52 12.34 13.50
N MET A 104 -11.77 12.23 13.03
CA MET A 104 -12.27 12.97 11.86
C MET A 104 -12.87 14.34 12.21
N PHE A 105 -12.94 14.70 13.50
CA PHE A 105 -13.45 16.00 13.91
C PHE A 105 -12.66 17.15 13.28
N GLY A 106 -13.39 18.11 12.68
CA GLY A 106 -12.79 19.27 12.00
C GLY A 106 -12.09 18.96 10.67
N ARG A 107 -12.15 17.73 10.15
CA ARG A 107 -11.44 17.32 8.91
C ARG A 107 -12.23 17.52 7.62
N PHE A 108 -13.47 18.00 7.69
CA PHE A 108 -14.31 18.29 6.52
C PHE A 108 -14.08 19.68 5.88
N GLY A 109 -13.03 20.39 6.28
CA GLY A 109 -12.69 21.68 5.68
C GLY A 109 -12.45 21.57 4.17
N GLY A 110 -13.20 22.33 3.37
CA GLY A 110 -13.10 22.31 1.91
C GLY A 110 -13.99 21.28 1.20
N TYR A 111 -14.76 20.45 1.92
CA TYR A 111 -15.64 19.45 1.30
C TYR A 111 -16.65 20.04 0.31
N ALA A 112 -17.25 21.18 0.64
CA ALA A 112 -18.23 21.85 -0.22
C ALA A 112 -17.65 22.33 -1.57
N ALA A 113 -16.34 22.55 -1.64
CA ALA A 113 -15.65 22.97 -2.86
C ALA A 113 -15.00 21.79 -3.60
N TRP A 114 -15.06 20.57 -3.05
CA TRP A 114 -14.42 19.40 -3.65
C TRP A 114 -15.27 18.84 -4.79
N ASP A 115 -14.67 18.75 -5.97
CA ASP A 115 -15.30 18.27 -7.20
C ASP A 115 -15.67 16.78 -7.14
N GLY A 116 -14.98 15.99 -6.30
CA GLY A 116 -15.19 14.55 -6.17
C GLY A 116 -14.44 13.73 -7.21
N ALA A 117 -13.49 14.32 -7.93
CA ALA A 117 -12.66 13.61 -8.90
C ALA A 117 -11.57 12.78 -8.20
N GLU A 118 -11.36 11.57 -8.71
CA GLU A 118 -10.22 10.74 -8.33
C GLU A 118 -8.96 11.26 -9.02
N PRO A 119 -7.81 11.31 -8.34
CA PRO A 119 -6.57 11.69 -8.98
C PRO A 119 -6.28 10.66 -10.05
N ASP A 120 -5.90 11.14 -11.23
CA ASP A 120 -5.47 10.26 -12.30
C ASP A 120 -4.25 9.48 -11.81
N LEU A 121 -4.36 8.15 -11.83
CA LEU A 121 -3.23 7.28 -11.56
C LEU A 121 -2.28 7.48 -12.74
N LYS A 122 -1.25 8.32 -12.58
CA LYS A 122 -0.16 8.39 -13.56
C LYS A 122 0.29 6.96 -13.82
N ASP A 123 0.06 6.48 -15.03
CA ASP A 123 0.37 5.13 -15.45
C ASP A 123 1.80 4.77 -15.01
N GLU A 124 2.00 3.57 -14.45
CA GLU A 124 3.34 3.00 -14.24
C GLU A 124 4.17 3.01 -15.53
N THR A 125 3.51 3.12 -16.69
CA THR A 125 4.09 3.33 -18.02
C THR A 125 4.90 4.63 -18.14
N GLU A 126 4.54 5.71 -17.43
CA GLU A 126 5.31 6.97 -17.41
C GLU A 126 6.67 6.79 -16.68
N TRP A 127 6.74 5.83 -15.75
CA TRP A 127 7.99 5.38 -15.11
C TRP A 127 8.77 4.38 -15.97
N ALA A 128 8.08 3.64 -16.84
CA ALA A 128 8.70 2.74 -17.82
C ALA A 128 9.45 3.51 -18.93
N ASP A 129 8.93 4.68 -19.32
CA ASP A 129 9.58 5.58 -20.29
C ASP A 129 10.71 6.43 -19.67
N GLY A 130 10.89 6.36 -18.34
CA GLY A 130 11.84 7.17 -17.58
C GLY A 130 13.33 6.79 -17.73
N GLY A 131 13.71 6.01 -18.75
CA GLY A 131 15.13 5.72 -19.04
C GLY A 131 15.90 4.92 -17.98
N PHE A 132 15.23 4.39 -16.95
CA PHE A 132 15.84 3.52 -15.94
C PHE A 132 15.98 2.05 -16.39
N GLY A 133 15.45 1.70 -17.58
CA GLY A 133 15.33 0.33 -18.07
C GLY A 133 16.58 -0.29 -18.70
N GLU A 134 17.59 0.47 -19.14
CA GLU A 134 18.59 -0.10 -20.06
C GLU A 134 20.04 -0.19 -19.56
N HIS A 135 20.50 0.58 -18.57
CA HIS A 135 21.95 0.65 -18.31
C HIS A 135 22.52 -0.32 -17.24
N TRP A 136 21.71 -0.86 -16.32
CA TRP A 136 22.24 -1.69 -15.22
C TRP A 136 22.56 -3.13 -15.62
N HIS A 137 21.95 -3.65 -16.70
CA HIS A 137 22.30 -4.96 -17.23
C HIS A 137 23.62 -4.95 -18.01
N ASP A 138 24.03 -3.80 -18.56
CA ASP A 138 25.25 -3.69 -19.37
C ASP A 138 26.53 -3.68 -18.50
N VAL A 139 26.44 -3.14 -17.27
CA VAL A 139 27.58 -3.03 -16.35
C VAL A 139 28.00 -4.38 -15.74
N LEU A 140 27.14 -5.41 -15.75
CA LEU A 140 27.49 -6.73 -15.22
C LEU A 140 28.34 -7.58 -16.17
N THR A 141 28.59 -7.10 -17.39
CA THR A 141 29.45 -7.77 -18.39
C THR A 141 30.89 -7.27 -18.37
N SER A 142 31.28 -6.39 -17.44
CA SER A 142 32.69 -6.07 -17.22
C SER A 142 33.39 -7.26 -16.56
N HIS A 143 34.00 -8.09 -17.39
CA HIS A 143 34.80 -9.24 -16.96
C HIS A 143 35.98 -8.74 -16.11
N VAL A 144 35.90 -8.94 -14.79
CA VAL A 144 37.02 -8.68 -13.87
C VAL A 144 38.12 -9.69 -14.20
N SER A 145 39.07 -9.26 -15.03
CA SER A 145 40.29 -10.02 -15.30
C SER A 145 41.20 -9.87 -14.09
N TYR A 146 41.29 -10.91 -13.27
CA TYR A 146 42.36 -10.99 -12.28
C TYR A 146 43.68 -11.05 -13.06
N ARG A 147 44.42 -9.95 -13.05
CA ARG A 147 45.80 -9.96 -13.52
C ARG A 147 46.56 -10.85 -12.53
N THR A 148 46.89 -12.06 -12.95
CA THR A 148 47.79 -12.97 -12.22
C THR A 148 49.05 -12.20 -11.86
N ALA A 149 49.17 -11.82 -10.59
CA ALA A 149 50.39 -11.28 -10.04
C ALA A 149 51.40 -12.42 -9.93
N THR A 150 52.27 -12.51 -10.93
CA THR A 150 53.58 -13.15 -10.82
C THR A 150 54.37 -12.45 -9.72
N GLY A 151 54.68 -13.15 -8.63
CA GLY A 151 55.71 -12.70 -7.69
C GLY A 151 55.50 -13.07 -6.23
N GLY A 152 55.65 -14.35 -5.89
CA GLY A 152 55.93 -14.79 -4.52
C GLY A 152 56.58 -16.16 -4.54
N PRO A 153 57.89 -16.30 -4.28
CA PRO A 153 58.51 -17.61 -4.23
C PRO A 153 58.34 -18.21 -2.83
N SER A 154 57.76 -19.40 -2.76
CA SER A 154 58.37 -20.56 -2.09
C SER A 154 57.54 -21.81 -2.38
N SER A 155 58.11 -22.67 -3.22
CA SER A 155 57.65 -24.03 -3.46
C SER A 155 57.58 -24.84 -2.18
N PRO A 156 56.62 -25.77 -2.05
CA PRO A 156 56.83 -27.00 -1.33
C PRO A 156 57.22 -28.08 -2.36
N ASP A 157 58.45 -28.59 -2.29
CA ASP A 157 58.69 -29.92 -2.85
C ASP A 157 59.54 -30.77 -1.90
N ALA A 158 59.24 -32.07 -1.99
CA ALA A 158 59.31 -33.04 -0.93
C ALA A 158 60.73 -33.48 -0.51
N ALA A 159 60.84 -34.01 0.70
CA ALA A 159 61.84 -35.00 1.04
C ALA A 159 61.30 -35.98 2.10
N PHE A 160 60.90 -37.18 1.66
CA PHE A 160 60.92 -38.39 2.49
C PHE A 160 62.27 -39.10 2.26
N GLY A 161 63.01 -39.36 3.35
CA GLY A 161 63.73 -40.63 3.55
C GLY A 161 65.25 -40.71 3.34
N GLY A 162 65.98 -40.89 4.45
CA GLY A 162 67.00 -41.96 4.61
C GLY A 162 68.49 -41.56 4.63
N VAL A 163 69.14 -41.68 5.79
CA VAL A 163 70.20 -42.68 6.15
C VAL A 163 70.18 -42.86 7.66
#